data_AF-A0A351IRF8-F1
#
_entry.id   AF-A0A351IRF8-F1
#
_cell.length_a   1.000
_cell.length_b   1.000
_cell.length_c   1.000
_cell.angle_alpha   90.00
_cell.angle_beta   90.00
_cell.angle_gamma   90.00
#
_symmetry.space_group_name_H-M   'P 1'
#
loop_
_entity.id
_entity.type
_entity.pdbx_description
1 polymer ?
#
loop_
_entity_poly.entity_id
_entity_poly.type
_entity_poly.pdbx_seq_one_letter_code
_entity_poly.pdbx_strand_id
1 'polypeptide(L)'
;MQSVHNFIVHTSTELVYNKKNIKTMQKKITDITQKDTALFSALKAGKGKAVAFVLFEEDTVRIVITGARQSMQVIFSPVDISLVTQSVSTRVRGTSVKQKNSEALKREIGIFIYDTFRRYVKRHSGVHIACAIVGADFSRCAVFAGFLEKEVKVPMIVKSLASACHLLEISLVRLQSDRSKKPTRGINASLYPRRMAHIIIPLLSIGIGSFFIILSLAVLGWYFFSPSGMKEKANDILIFGNHIERTFHIDFTHNGSARESDTIAGKQIFLTQKKTIPILPTGTETVRYPLSGVITVANDSGKDIALRDHTRFSGANGVVVRTLEGVTVGARQSKDVSVIADASDAEELPAGRLAIVMFDNTVLDQTVYGFLNAPLFRAVPEVKNTLTEEDIERARRELRIDLKKMLLEQVDWQRFVSVDTGAISLIHERVDSVNAEDSLEYRQPTLTATGRLLVSLVEKQDIEHMIQTKSAEAGFQMEVISWEVKNFSYLPDTTKGIITVKAFVKEKKKE
;
A
#
# COMPACT_ATOMS: atom_id res chain seq x y z
N MET A 1 2.05 -7.32 -0.91
CA MET A 1 2.52 -7.93 -2.19
C MET A 1 3.67 -8.94 -2.04
N GLN A 2 4.19 -9.23 -0.83
CA GLN A 2 5.13 -10.34 -0.59
C GLN A 2 4.47 -11.71 -0.28
N SER A 3 3.14 -11.79 -0.14
CA SER A 3 2.44 -13.06 0.15
C SER A 3 2.15 -13.92 -1.07
N VAL A 4 2.40 -13.44 -2.29
CA VAL A 4 2.12 -14.19 -3.53
C VAL A 4 3.34 -14.99 -4.00
N HIS A 5 4.56 -14.66 -3.55
CA HIS A 5 5.77 -15.41 -3.91
C HIS A 5 6.10 -16.57 -2.95
N ASN A 6 5.70 -16.49 -1.67
CA ASN A 6 5.93 -17.60 -0.73
C ASN A 6 4.85 -18.71 -0.80
N PHE A 7 3.85 -18.59 -1.68
CA PHE A 7 2.77 -19.58 -1.79
C PHE A 7 3.11 -20.78 -2.69
N ILE A 8 4.18 -20.71 -3.48
CA ILE A 8 4.51 -21.71 -4.51
C ILE A 8 5.41 -22.85 -4.00
N VAL A 9 6.01 -22.74 -2.80
CA VAL A 9 7.02 -23.73 -2.35
C VAL A 9 6.61 -24.57 -1.12
N HIS A 10 5.51 -24.26 -0.41
CA HIS A 10 5.15 -25.01 0.82
C HIS A 10 3.72 -25.58 0.92
N THR A 11 2.95 -25.63 -0.17
CA THR A 11 1.61 -26.25 -0.15
C THR A 11 1.61 -27.63 -0.80
N SER A 12 2.26 -28.60 -0.14
CA SER A 12 2.08 -30.02 -0.45
C SER A 12 1.86 -30.86 0.79
N THR A 13 1.04 -30.39 1.74
CA THR A 13 0.32 -31.22 2.72
C THR A 13 -0.68 -30.34 3.47
N GLU A 14 -1.93 -30.81 3.54
CA GLU A 14 -3.06 -30.24 4.30
C GLU A 14 -3.78 -28.98 3.76
N LEU A 15 -4.68 -29.20 2.79
CA LEU A 15 -5.82 -28.31 2.54
C LEU A 15 -7.09 -29.14 2.32
N VAL A 16 -7.77 -29.51 3.40
CA VAL A 16 -9.21 -29.79 3.34
C VAL A 16 -9.92 -28.44 3.44
N TYR A 17 -10.12 -27.79 2.30
CA TYR A 17 -10.76 -26.46 2.23
C TYR A 17 -12.27 -26.54 2.02
N ASN A 18 -12.95 -25.64 2.73
CA ASN A 18 -14.39 -25.41 2.70
C ASN A 18 -14.84 -24.85 1.33
N LYS A 19 -15.30 -25.74 0.44
CA LYS A 19 -15.79 -25.47 -0.94
C LYS A 19 -16.89 -24.40 -1.02
N LYS A 20 -17.58 -24.08 0.09
CA LYS A 20 -18.72 -23.15 0.11
C LYS A 20 -18.29 -21.70 -0.08
N ASN A 21 -17.16 -21.27 0.52
CA ASN A 21 -16.70 -19.88 0.42
C ASN A 21 -16.08 -19.54 -0.94
N ILE A 22 -15.41 -20.51 -1.58
CA ILE A 22 -14.84 -20.33 -2.93
C ILE A 22 -15.95 -20.15 -3.98
N LYS A 23 -17.04 -20.92 -3.88
CA LYS A 23 -18.18 -20.78 -4.80
C LYS A 23 -18.91 -19.43 -4.62
N THR A 24 -19.05 -18.95 -3.39
CA THR A 24 -19.70 -17.66 -3.12
C THR A 24 -18.85 -16.49 -3.64
N MET A 25 -17.52 -16.53 -3.46
CA MET A 25 -16.63 -15.52 -4.05
C MET A 25 -16.63 -15.57 -5.59
N GLN A 26 -16.55 -16.77 -6.19
CA GLN A 26 -16.59 -16.92 -7.65
C GLN A 26 -17.90 -16.40 -8.24
N LYS A 27 -19.05 -16.67 -7.60
CA LYS A 27 -20.34 -16.14 -8.03
C LYS A 27 -20.39 -14.61 -7.93
N LYS A 28 -19.90 -14.03 -6.83
CA LYS A 28 -19.86 -12.58 -6.64
C LYS A 28 -18.94 -11.89 -7.67
N ILE A 29 -17.79 -12.49 -8.00
CA ILE A 29 -16.90 -12.01 -9.06
C ILE A 29 -17.58 -12.10 -10.43
N THR A 30 -18.29 -13.19 -10.71
CA THR A 30 -18.99 -13.39 -12.00
C THR A 30 -20.12 -12.37 -12.19
N ASP A 31 -20.92 -12.13 -11.14
CA ASP A 31 -22.03 -11.17 -11.17
C ASP A 31 -21.54 -9.71 -11.32
N ILE A 32 -20.43 -9.34 -10.67
CA ILE A 32 -19.76 -8.04 -10.85
C ILE A 32 -19.23 -7.90 -12.27
N THR A 33 -18.55 -8.94 -12.78
CA THR A 33 -18.01 -8.96 -14.14
C THR A 33 -19.10 -8.81 -15.21
N GLN A 34 -20.31 -9.37 -15.00
CA GLN A 34 -21.43 -9.20 -15.92
C GLN A 34 -22.00 -7.78 -15.93
N LYS A 35 -22.24 -7.18 -14.76
CA LYS A 35 -22.72 -5.78 -14.66
C LYS A 35 -21.71 -4.79 -15.27
N ASP A 36 -20.43 -5.02 -15.07
CA ASP A 36 -19.38 -4.15 -15.57
C ASP A 36 -19.08 -4.37 -17.06
N THR A 37 -19.28 -5.59 -17.57
CA THR A 37 -19.27 -5.86 -19.02
C THR A 37 -20.44 -5.15 -19.73
N ALA A 38 -21.60 -5.06 -19.07
CA ALA A 38 -22.72 -4.28 -19.56
C ALA A 38 -22.39 -2.77 -19.62
N LEU A 39 -21.61 -2.25 -18.66
CA LEU A 39 -21.12 -0.87 -18.70
C LEU A 39 -20.25 -0.61 -19.95
N PHE A 40 -19.23 -1.43 -20.22
CA PHE A 40 -18.40 -1.27 -21.42
C PHE A 40 -19.20 -1.38 -22.73
N SER A 41 -20.23 -2.23 -22.72
CA SER A 41 -21.15 -2.40 -23.85
C SER A 41 -22.04 -1.16 -24.04
N ALA A 42 -22.58 -0.61 -22.95
CA ALA A 42 -23.40 0.61 -22.94
C ALA A 42 -22.60 1.85 -23.37
N LEU A 43 -21.30 1.90 -23.06
CA LEU A 43 -20.40 2.99 -23.45
C LEU A 43 -20.01 2.97 -24.93
N LYS A 44 -20.54 2.02 -25.72
CA LYS A 44 -20.18 1.82 -27.14
C LYS A 44 -18.66 1.79 -27.34
N ALA A 45 -17.91 1.34 -26.33
CA ALA A 45 -16.48 1.08 -26.38
C ALA A 45 -16.26 -0.25 -27.13
N GLY A 46 -16.70 -0.29 -28.39
CA GLY A 46 -16.54 -1.46 -29.26
C GLY A 46 -15.07 -1.74 -29.58
N LYS A 47 -14.82 -2.88 -30.26
CA LYS A 47 -13.49 -3.27 -30.75
C LYS A 47 -12.81 -2.08 -31.45
N GLY A 48 -11.66 -1.65 -30.92
CA GLY A 48 -10.83 -0.60 -31.51
C GLY A 48 -10.88 0.78 -30.83
N LYS A 49 -11.76 1.01 -29.86
CA LYS A 49 -11.78 2.28 -29.11
C LYS A 49 -10.90 2.22 -27.85
N ALA A 50 -10.30 3.35 -27.49
CA ALA A 50 -9.53 3.47 -26.26
C ALA A 50 -10.41 4.01 -25.11
N VAL A 51 -10.13 3.53 -23.90
CA VAL A 51 -10.72 4.04 -22.65
C VAL A 51 -9.61 4.59 -21.79
N ALA A 52 -9.78 5.83 -21.32
CA ALA A 52 -8.87 6.46 -20.40
C ALA A 52 -9.39 6.36 -18.96
N PHE A 53 -8.49 6.16 -18.01
CA PHE A 53 -8.74 6.16 -16.58
C PHE A 53 -7.92 7.29 -15.99
N VAL A 54 -8.58 8.22 -15.29
CA VAL A 54 -7.93 9.31 -14.54
C VAL A 54 -8.16 9.03 -13.07
N LEU A 55 -7.11 8.62 -12.37
CA LEU A 55 -7.17 8.22 -10.98
C LEU A 55 -6.53 9.33 -10.14
N PHE A 56 -7.29 9.86 -9.19
CA PHE A 56 -6.79 10.81 -8.19
C PHE A 56 -6.40 10.01 -6.96
N GLU A 57 -5.09 9.83 -6.78
CA GLU A 57 -4.46 9.21 -5.60
C GLU A 57 -4.01 10.33 -4.64
N GLU A 58 -3.68 9.99 -3.39
CA GLU A 58 -3.40 10.98 -2.33
C GLU A 58 -2.37 12.04 -2.74
N ASP A 59 -1.29 11.64 -3.42
CA ASP A 59 -0.19 12.52 -3.85
C ASP A 59 0.11 12.45 -5.36
N THR A 60 -0.75 11.83 -6.15
CA THR A 60 -0.55 11.76 -7.61
C THR A 60 -1.85 11.73 -8.41
N VAL A 61 -1.78 12.22 -9.65
CA VAL A 61 -2.77 12.00 -10.69
C VAL A 61 -2.22 10.97 -11.66
N ARG A 62 -2.84 9.79 -11.72
CA ARG A 62 -2.45 8.71 -12.62
C ARG A 62 -3.42 8.62 -13.78
N ILE A 63 -2.88 8.68 -14.99
CA ILE A 63 -3.64 8.52 -16.23
C ILE A 63 -3.25 7.19 -16.87
N VAL A 64 -4.22 6.31 -17.09
CA VAL A 64 -4.03 5.06 -17.82
C VAL A 64 -4.94 5.03 -19.03
N ILE A 65 -4.36 5.00 -20.23
CA ILE A 65 -5.12 4.88 -21.48
C ILE A 65 -4.96 3.46 -21.99
N THR A 66 -6.06 2.72 -22.05
CA THR A 66 -6.11 1.35 -22.53
C THR A 66 -6.77 1.33 -23.91
N GLY A 67 -6.00 0.97 -24.94
CA GLY A 67 -6.50 0.76 -26.30
C GLY A 67 -6.49 -0.72 -26.66
N ALA A 68 -7.01 -1.09 -27.83
CA ALA A 68 -7.14 -2.50 -28.25
C ALA A 68 -5.82 -3.28 -28.36
N ARG A 69 -4.66 -2.60 -28.46
CA ARG A 69 -3.36 -3.25 -28.68
C ARG A 69 -2.32 -2.91 -27.61
N GLN A 70 -2.44 -1.74 -26.98
CA GLN A 70 -1.44 -1.19 -26.07
C GLN A 70 -2.11 -0.38 -24.96
N SER A 71 -1.49 -0.41 -23.78
CA SER A 71 -1.80 0.46 -22.66
C SER A 71 -0.67 1.47 -22.46
N MET A 72 -1.01 2.73 -22.24
CA MET A 72 -0.09 3.79 -21.84
C MET A 72 -0.44 4.23 -20.42
N GLN A 73 0.56 4.42 -19.57
CA GLN A 73 0.40 4.95 -18.22
C GLN A 73 1.32 6.17 -18.05
N VAL A 74 0.77 7.24 -17.48
CA VAL A 74 1.51 8.44 -17.10
C VAL A 74 1.10 8.82 -15.69
N ILE A 75 2.07 9.14 -14.83
CA ILE A 75 1.85 9.56 -13.45
C ILE A 75 2.34 10.99 -13.33
N PHE A 76 1.52 11.85 -12.74
CA PHE A 76 1.86 13.22 -12.39
C PHE A 76 1.81 13.35 -10.88
N SER A 77 2.91 13.80 -10.26
CA SER A 77 2.93 14.17 -8.86
C SER A 77 3.12 15.70 -8.81
N PRO A 78 2.04 16.46 -8.53
CA PRO A 78 2.17 17.87 -8.20
C PRO A 78 2.95 17.98 -6.89
N VAL A 79 3.93 18.89 -6.84
CA VAL A 79 4.78 19.13 -5.66
C VAL A 79 3.96 19.64 -4.44
N ASP A 80 2.67 20.01 -4.61
CA ASP A 80 1.80 20.49 -3.53
C ASP A 80 0.32 20.04 -3.67
N ILE A 81 0.00 18.76 -3.38
CA ILE A 81 -1.41 18.30 -3.34
C ILE A 81 -2.16 18.72 -2.06
N SER A 82 -1.47 19.10 -1.00
CA SER A 82 -2.09 19.66 0.22
C SER A 82 -3.03 20.83 -0.08
N LEU A 83 -2.78 21.58 -1.17
CA LEU A 83 -3.64 22.64 -1.68
C LEU A 83 -4.88 22.13 -2.47
N VAL A 84 -4.84 20.96 -3.10
CA VAL A 84 -6.01 20.35 -3.79
C VAL A 84 -7.03 19.87 -2.77
N THR A 85 -6.59 19.20 -1.71
CA THR A 85 -7.47 18.60 -0.70
C THR A 85 -8.04 19.64 0.27
N GLN A 86 -7.33 20.73 0.56
CA GLN A 86 -7.82 21.83 1.41
C GLN A 86 -8.66 22.88 0.67
N SER A 87 -8.44 23.12 -0.64
CA SER A 87 -9.16 24.17 -1.38
C SER A 87 -10.57 23.78 -1.85
N VAL A 88 -10.93 22.50 -1.76
CA VAL A 88 -12.24 21.99 -2.20
C VAL A 88 -13.21 21.79 -1.03
N SER A 89 -12.74 21.82 0.24
CA SER A 89 -13.55 21.47 1.40
C SER A 89 -14.09 22.64 2.24
N THR A 90 -13.90 23.91 1.84
CA THR A 90 -14.38 25.03 2.65
C THR A 90 -15.29 25.97 1.88
N ARG A 91 -16.60 25.75 2.06
CA ARG A 91 -17.63 26.76 1.82
C ARG A 91 -17.58 27.77 2.97
N VAL A 92 -16.47 28.48 3.11
CA VAL A 92 -16.32 29.56 4.11
C VAL A 92 -16.07 30.85 3.34
N ARG A 93 -17.02 31.78 3.49
CA ARG A 93 -16.95 33.14 2.92
C ARG A 93 -15.66 33.82 3.38
N GLY A 94 -14.82 34.18 2.42
CA GLY A 94 -13.69 35.09 2.61
C GLY A 94 -12.33 34.42 2.46
N THR A 95 -11.73 34.53 1.27
CA THR A 95 -10.29 34.79 1.01
C THR A 95 -10.01 34.67 -0.50
N SER A 96 -9.81 35.81 -1.18
CA SER A 96 -9.58 35.87 -2.64
C SER A 96 -8.26 35.22 -3.10
N VAL A 97 -7.32 35.01 -2.18
CA VAL A 97 -6.00 34.43 -2.47
C VAL A 97 -6.05 32.90 -2.57
N LYS A 98 -6.85 32.22 -1.73
CA LYS A 98 -6.97 30.75 -1.73
C LYS A 98 -7.71 30.21 -2.96
N GLN A 99 -8.68 30.98 -3.47
CA GLN A 99 -9.44 30.61 -4.65
C GLN A 99 -8.59 30.67 -5.94
N LYS A 100 -7.66 31.64 -6.04
CA LYS A 100 -6.77 31.81 -7.18
C LYS A 100 -5.77 30.64 -7.34
N ASN A 101 -5.22 30.16 -6.23
CA ASN A 101 -4.29 29.01 -6.24
C ASN A 101 -5.01 27.69 -6.59
N SER A 102 -6.26 27.51 -6.14
CA SER A 102 -7.08 26.34 -6.50
C SER A 102 -7.41 26.30 -8.00
N GLU A 103 -7.74 27.44 -8.59
CA GLU A 103 -8.02 27.52 -10.04
C GLU A 103 -6.77 27.32 -10.89
N ALA A 104 -5.62 27.87 -10.48
CA ALA A 104 -4.34 27.64 -11.15
C ALA A 104 -3.98 26.15 -11.18
N LEU A 105 -4.12 25.46 -10.04
CA LEU A 105 -3.81 24.03 -9.93
C LEU A 105 -4.79 23.15 -10.72
N LYS A 106 -6.10 23.47 -10.70
CA LYS A 106 -7.10 22.80 -11.56
C LYS A 106 -6.76 22.95 -13.04
N ARG A 107 -6.32 24.14 -13.44
CA ARG A 107 -5.88 24.42 -14.82
C ARG A 107 -4.63 23.62 -15.17
N GLU A 108 -3.63 23.53 -14.30
CA GLU A 108 -2.41 22.73 -14.53
C GLU A 108 -2.72 21.23 -14.69
N ILE A 109 -3.52 20.66 -13.80
CA ILE A 109 -3.96 19.26 -13.89
C ILE A 109 -4.76 19.04 -15.18
N GLY A 110 -5.65 19.98 -15.53
CA GLY A 110 -6.41 19.95 -16.78
C GLY A 110 -5.51 19.94 -18.02
N ILE A 111 -4.51 20.83 -18.07
CA ILE A 111 -3.52 20.90 -19.15
C ILE A 111 -2.75 19.59 -19.25
N PHE A 112 -2.30 19.03 -18.13
CA PHE A 112 -1.58 17.77 -18.10
C PHE A 112 -2.42 16.60 -18.65
N ILE A 113 -3.69 16.49 -18.25
CA ILE A 113 -4.61 15.46 -18.74
C ILE A 113 -4.85 15.62 -20.24
N TYR A 114 -5.15 16.85 -20.68
CA TYR A 114 -5.38 17.18 -22.08
C TYR A 114 -4.16 16.85 -22.96
N ASP A 115 -2.96 17.25 -22.55
CA ASP A 115 -1.73 16.98 -23.27
C ASP A 115 -1.44 15.48 -23.35
N THR A 116 -1.71 14.74 -22.28
CA THR A 116 -1.56 13.27 -22.28
C THR A 116 -2.49 12.62 -23.29
N PHE A 117 -3.76 13.04 -23.33
CA PHE A 117 -4.73 12.52 -24.29
C PHE A 117 -4.35 12.89 -25.73
N ARG A 118 -3.98 14.16 -25.95
CA ARG A 118 -3.56 14.67 -27.26
C ARG A 118 -2.32 13.93 -27.78
N ARG A 119 -1.31 13.70 -26.94
CA ARG A 119 -0.11 12.93 -27.29
C ARG A 119 -0.45 11.49 -27.66
N TYR A 120 -1.35 10.84 -26.92
CA TYR A 120 -1.80 9.48 -27.22
C TYR A 120 -2.51 9.42 -28.58
N VAL A 121 -3.49 10.29 -28.83
CA VAL A 121 -4.24 10.34 -30.08
C VAL A 121 -3.31 10.65 -31.28
N LYS A 122 -2.36 11.58 -31.11
CA LYS A 122 -1.37 11.90 -32.15
C LYS A 122 -0.44 10.73 -32.47
N ARG A 123 0.03 10.01 -31.45
CA ARG A 123 0.93 8.85 -31.61
C ARG A 123 0.22 7.64 -32.20
N HIS A 124 -1.09 7.50 -31.96
CA HIS A 124 -1.91 6.40 -32.43
C HIS A 124 -3.00 6.93 -33.36
N SER A 125 -2.59 7.43 -34.53
CA SER A 125 -3.48 8.02 -35.55
C SER A 125 -4.74 7.16 -35.77
N GLY A 126 -5.90 7.80 -35.70
CA GLY A 126 -7.20 7.15 -35.86
C GLY A 126 -7.79 6.49 -34.61
N VAL A 127 -7.10 6.50 -33.47
CA VAL A 127 -7.67 6.00 -32.20
C VAL A 127 -8.46 7.09 -31.50
N HIS A 128 -9.78 6.91 -31.42
CA HIS A 128 -10.66 7.75 -30.61
C HIS A 128 -10.72 7.24 -29.17
N ILE A 129 -10.48 8.14 -28.21
CA ILE A 129 -10.77 7.88 -26.79
C ILE A 129 -12.28 8.07 -26.62
N ALA A 130 -13.01 6.99 -26.36
CA ALA A 130 -14.46 7.01 -26.35
C ALA A 130 -15.05 7.57 -25.06
N CYS A 131 -14.32 7.43 -23.95
CA CYS A 131 -14.76 7.76 -22.61
C CYS A 131 -13.55 7.85 -21.69
N ALA A 132 -13.64 8.70 -20.67
CA ALA A 132 -12.70 8.74 -19.56
C ALA A 132 -13.41 8.46 -18.22
N ILE A 133 -12.85 7.59 -17.40
CA ILE A 133 -13.38 7.22 -16.09
C ILE A 133 -12.54 7.90 -15.02
N VAL A 134 -13.17 8.72 -14.18
CA VAL A 134 -12.52 9.45 -13.09
C VAL A 134 -12.75 8.72 -11.77
N GLY A 135 -11.67 8.24 -11.14
CA GLY A 135 -11.70 7.55 -9.85
C GLY A 135 -11.26 8.48 -8.72
N ALA A 136 -12.18 8.86 -7.82
CA ALA A 136 -11.89 9.79 -6.72
C ALA A 136 -13.02 9.82 -5.65
N ASP A 137 -12.85 10.64 -4.60
CA ASP A 137 -13.90 10.95 -3.62
C ASP A 137 -15.07 11.71 -4.28
N PHE A 138 -16.28 11.16 -4.17
CA PHE A 138 -17.47 11.51 -4.97
C PHE A 138 -17.89 12.97 -4.82
N SER A 139 -17.72 13.56 -3.64
CA SER A 139 -18.17 14.92 -3.34
C SER A 139 -17.36 16.00 -4.07
N ARG A 140 -16.13 15.68 -4.52
CA ARG A 140 -15.15 16.67 -5.01
C ARG A 140 -14.93 16.60 -6.53
N CYS A 141 -15.31 15.51 -7.17
CA CYS A 141 -14.90 15.21 -8.55
C CYS A 141 -15.95 15.44 -9.64
N ALA A 142 -17.23 15.58 -9.28
CA ALA A 142 -18.26 15.94 -10.26
C ALA A 142 -17.95 17.30 -10.93
N VAL A 143 -17.47 18.27 -10.15
CA VAL A 143 -17.07 19.60 -10.65
C VAL A 143 -15.85 19.51 -11.57
N PHE A 144 -14.87 18.67 -11.22
CA PHE A 144 -13.66 18.49 -12.03
C PHE A 144 -13.92 17.73 -13.32
N ALA A 145 -14.78 16.71 -13.28
CA ALA A 145 -15.22 15.97 -14.47
C ALA A 145 -15.92 16.89 -15.47
N GLY A 146 -16.83 17.77 -15.01
CA GLY A 146 -17.48 18.75 -15.89
C GLY A 146 -16.51 19.75 -16.53
N PHE A 147 -15.48 20.17 -15.80
CA PHE A 147 -14.40 20.99 -16.36
C PHE A 147 -13.61 20.23 -17.45
N LEU A 148 -13.20 19.00 -17.16
CA LEU A 148 -12.46 18.18 -18.14
C LEU A 148 -13.29 17.84 -19.38
N GLU A 149 -14.58 17.54 -19.22
CA GLU A 149 -15.46 17.24 -20.35
C GLU A 149 -15.57 18.44 -21.31
N LYS A 150 -15.65 19.66 -20.75
CA LYS A 150 -15.67 20.91 -21.51
C LYS A 150 -14.35 21.15 -22.27
N GLU A 151 -13.21 20.93 -21.63
CA GLU A 151 -11.88 21.19 -22.21
C GLU A 151 -11.43 20.09 -23.19
N VAL A 152 -11.64 18.82 -22.83
CA VAL A 152 -11.11 17.65 -23.54
C VAL A 152 -12.10 17.12 -24.59
N LYS A 153 -13.39 17.49 -24.52
CA LYS A 153 -14.46 17.02 -25.41
C LYS A 153 -14.61 15.49 -25.45
N VAL A 154 -14.28 14.83 -24.34
CA VAL A 154 -14.44 13.38 -24.14
C VAL A 154 -15.43 13.18 -23.00
N PRO A 155 -16.47 12.33 -23.16
CA PRO A 155 -17.44 12.10 -22.11
C PRO A 155 -16.77 11.48 -20.88
N MET A 156 -17.07 12.04 -19.71
CA MET A 156 -16.46 11.68 -18.43
C MET A 156 -17.45 10.91 -17.55
N ILE A 157 -17.00 9.84 -16.90
CA ILE A 157 -17.80 9.07 -15.93
C ILE A 157 -17.10 9.08 -14.60
N VAL A 158 -17.77 9.61 -13.58
CA VAL A 158 -17.26 9.61 -12.20
C VAL A 158 -17.62 8.29 -11.53
N LYS A 159 -16.62 7.63 -10.94
CA LYS A 159 -16.76 6.41 -10.15
C LYS A 159 -15.92 6.55 -8.87
N SER A 160 -16.21 5.72 -7.86
CA SER A 160 -15.29 5.61 -6.73
C SER A 160 -13.93 5.10 -7.22
N LEU A 161 -12.86 5.47 -6.51
CA LEU A 161 -11.51 5.01 -6.83
C LEU A 161 -11.44 3.49 -6.92
N ALA A 162 -12.06 2.77 -5.96
CA ALA A 162 -12.13 1.31 -5.98
C ALA A 162 -12.79 0.75 -7.24
N SER A 163 -13.92 1.33 -7.68
CA SER A 163 -14.60 0.91 -8.91
C SER A 163 -13.79 1.21 -10.16
N ALA A 164 -13.13 2.37 -10.23
CA ALA A 164 -12.27 2.74 -11.36
C ALA A 164 -11.06 1.79 -11.48
N CYS A 165 -10.41 1.46 -10.36
CA CYS A 165 -9.31 0.49 -10.32
C CYS A 165 -9.76 -0.91 -10.76
N HIS A 166 -10.95 -1.36 -10.33
CA HIS A 166 -11.48 -2.65 -10.74
C HIS A 166 -11.75 -2.72 -12.26
N LEU A 167 -12.35 -1.68 -12.84
CA LEU A 167 -12.60 -1.61 -14.29
C LEU A 167 -11.29 -1.55 -15.10
N LEU A 168 -10.26 -0.89 -14.55
CA LEU A 168 -8.92 -0.88 -15.14
C LEU A 168 -8.32 -2.30 -15.15
N GLU A 169 -8.41 -3.03 -14.05
CA GLU A 169 -7.92 -4.41 -13.95
C GLU A 169 -8.59 -5.32 -14.99
N ILE A 170 -9.93 -5.25 -15.12
CA ILE A 170 -10.68 -5.99 -16.15
C ILE A 170 -10.17 -5.64 -17.56
N SER A 171 -9.89 -4.36 -17.82
CA SER A 171 -9.40 -3.88 -19.12
C SER A 171 -8.00 -4.43 -19.44
N LEU A 172 -7.12 -4.48 -18.45
CA LEU A 172 -5.77 -5.03 -18.59
C LEU A 172 -5.77 -6.55 -18.76
N VAL A 173 -6.63 -7.27 -18.03
CA VAL A 173 -6.79 -8.73 -18.17
C VAL A 173 -7.29 -9.09 -19.57
N ARG A 174 -8.25 -8.35 -20.13
CA ARG A 174 -8.72 -8.55 -21.51
C ARG A 174 -7.58 -8.36 -22.52
N LEU A 175 -6.77 -7.32 -22.35
CA LEU A 175 -5.58 -7.08 -23.17
C LEU A 175 -4.57 -8.22 -23.13
N GLN A 176 -4.37 -8.83 -21.96
CA GLN A 176 -3.50 -10.00 -21.81
C GLN A 176 -4.10 -11.27 -22.44
N SER A 177 -5.40 -11.51 -22.27
CA SER A 177 -6.10 -12.66 -22.86
C SER A 177 -6.11 -12.62 -24.39
N ASP A 178 -6.29 -11.44 -24.99
CA ASP A 178 -6.23 -11.30 -26.44
C ASP A 178 -4.80 -11.50 -27.00
N ARG A 179 -3.76 -11.25 -26.19
CA ARG A 179 -2.37 -11.56 -26.56
C ARG A 179 -2.01 -13.04 -26.42
N SER A 180 -2.62 -13.76 -25.47
CA SER A 180 -2.32 -15.18 -25.24
C SER A 180 -3.01 -16.11 -26.24
N LYS A 181 -4.03 -15.66 -26.97
CA LYS A 181 -4.68 -16.40 -28.07
C LYS A 181 -3.85 -16.51 -29.35
N LYS A 182 -2.52 -16.36 -29.30
CA LYS A 182 -1.66 -16.78 -30.41
C LYS A 182 -1.69 -18.32 -30.46
N PRO A 183 -1.95 -18.93 -31.63
CA PRO A 183 -2.06 -20.38 -31.75
C PRO A 183 -0.72 -21.02 -31.40
N THR A 184 -0.63 -21.67 -30.24
CA THR A 184 0.43 -22.61 -29.92
C THR A 184 0.32 -23.77 -30.90
N ARG A 185 1.24 -23.81 -31.88
CA ARG A 185 1.42 -24.98 -32.75
C ARG A 185 1.68 -26.20 -31.85
N GLY A 186 0.78 -27.18 -31.96
CA GLY A 186 0.81 -28.41 -31.19
C GLY A 186 2.11 -29.17 -31.43
N ILE A 187 2.89 -29.35 -30.37
CA ILE A 187 4.00 -30.30 -30.34
C ILE A 187 3.39 -31.62 -29.88
N ASN A 188 3.18 -32.53 -30.83
CA ASN A 188 2.82 -33.91 -30.57
C ASN A 188 4.02 -34.63 -29.94
N ALA A 189 3.99 -34.80 -28.62
CA ALA A 189 4.99 -35.57 -27.89
C ALA A 189 4.66 -37.06 -27.95
N SER A 190 5.49 -37.82 -28.67
CA SER A 190 5.45 -39.28 -28.78
C SER A 190 5.80 -39.95 -27.44
N LEU A 191 4.92 -40.87 -27.04
CA LEU A 191 4.88 -41.60 -25.77
C LEU A 191 5.88 -42.78 -25.68
N TYR A 192 7.18 -42.59 -25.86
CA TYR A 192 8.18 -43.66 -25.63
C TYR A 192 9.54 -43.00 -25.34
N PRO A 193 9.99 -42.81 -24.06
CA PRO A 193 10.38 -43.92 -23.19
C PRO A 193 10.27 -43.62 -21.67
N ARG A 194 9.18 -43.98 -20.99
CA ARG A 194 9.02 -43.75 -19.53
C ARG A 194 9.89 -44.64 -18.63
N ARG A 195 10.44 -45.75 -19.13
CA ARG A 195 11.18 -46.73 -18.29
C ARG A 195 12.67 -46.43 -18.10
N MET A 196 13.34 -45.79 -19.07
CA MET A 196 14.75 -45.36 -18.92
C MET A 196 14.89 -44.13 -18.00
N ALA A 197 13.85 -43.30 -17.94
CA ALA A 197 13.85 -42.08 -17.13
C ALA A 197 14.02 -42.35 -15.62
N HIS A 198 13.47 -43.45 -15.10
CA HIS A 198 13.53 -43.74 -13.66
C HIS A 198 14.93 -44.10 -13.14
N ILE A 199 15.85 -44.51 -14.00
CA ILE A 199 17.24 -44.85 -13.62
C ILE A 199 18.19 -43.69 -13.93
N ILE A 200 17.96 -43.00 -15.05
CA ILE A 200 18.81 -41.88 -15.47
C ILE A 200 18.57 -40.65 -14.59
N ILE A 201 17.32 -40.36 -14.19
CA ILE A 201 16.98 -39.15 -13.41
C ILE A 201 17.68 -39.10 -12.05
N PRO A 202 17.74 -40.17 -11.23
CA PRO A 202 18.45 -40.13 -9.94
C PRO A 202 19.97 -39.92 -10.10
N LEU A 203 20.59 -40.57 -11.08
CA LEU A 203 22.03 -40.42 -11.34
C LEU A 203 22.37 -39.02 -11.84
N LEU A 204 21.55 -38.47 -12.74
CA LEU A 204 21.69 -37.08 -13.17
C LEU A 204 21.48 -36.11 -11.99
N SER A 205 20.51 -36.37 -11.13
CA SER A 205 20.22 -35.57 -9.94
C SER A 205 21.40 -35.52 -8.97
N ILE A 206 22.05 -36.66 -8.69
CA ILE A 206 23.24 -36.73 -7.83
C ILE A 206 24.44 -36.04 -8.49
N GLY A 207 24.63 -36.23 -9.79
CA GLY A 207 25.69 -35.54 -10.55
C GLY A 207 25.51 -34.03 -10.54
N ILE A 208 24.28 -33.55 -10.78
CA ILE A 208 23.92 -32.13 -10.73
C ILE A 208 24.11 -31.59 -9.30
N GLY A 209 23.65 -32.31 -8.27
CA GLY A 209 23.82 -31.89 -6.88
C GLY A 209 25.28 -31.74 -6.47
N SER A 210 26.10 -32.74 -6.80
CA SER A 210 27.55 -32.71 -6.57
C SER A 210 28.22 -31.54 -7.30
N PHE A 211 27.85 -31.30 -8.55
CA PHE A 211 28.36 -30.18 -9.34
C PHE A 211 28.01 -28.84 -8.69
N PHE A 212 26.78 -28.65 -8.22
CA PHE A 212 26.39 -27.41 -7.52
C PHE A 212 27.14 -27.22 -6.21
N ILE A 213 27.42 -28.27 -5.45
CA ILE A 213 28.22 -28.18 -4.21
C ILE A 213 29.66 -27.77 -4.54
N ILE A 214 30.30 -28.40 -5.52
CA ILE A 214 31.66 -28.07 -5.96
C ILE A 214 31.72 -26.64 -6.48
N LEU A 215 30.73 -26.24 -7.30
CA LEU A 215 30.63 -24.88 -7.81
C LEU A 215 30.44 -23.86 -6.68
N SER A 216 29.61 -24.17 -5.68
CA SER A 216 29.39 -23.30 -4.51
C SER A 216 30.68 -23.14 -3.70
N LEU A 217 31.41 -24.23 -3.47
CA LEU A 217 32.70 -24.20 -2.78
C LEU A 217 33.77 -23.45 -3.58
N ALA A 218 33.79 -23.59 -4.91
CA ALA A 218 34.68 -22.83 -5.78
C ALA A 218 34.36 -21.33 -5.74
N VAL A 219 33.08 -20.95 -5.76
CA VAL A 219 32.65 -19.55 -5.61
C VAL A 219 33.01 -19.00 -4.22
N LEU A 220 32.81 -19.79 -3.15
CA LEU A 220 33.23 -19.43 -1.79
C LEU A 220 34.75 -19.23 -1.69
N GLY A 221 35.53 -20.18 -2.19
CA GLY A 221 36.99 -20.07 -2.24
C GLY A 221 37.42 -18.85 -3.04
N TRP A 222 36.82 -18.63 -4.21
CA TRP A 222 37.12 -17.45 -5.03
C TRP A 222 36.76 -16.14 -4.31
N TYR A 223 35.64 -16.07 -3.58
CA TYR A 223 35.24 -14.90 -2.80
C TYR A 223 36.21 -14.59 -1.65
N PHE A 224 36.71 -15.61 -0.94
CA PHE A 224 37.63 -15.42 0.18
C PHE A 224 39.06 -15.07 -0.27
N PHE A 225 39.53 -15.64 -1.38
CA PHE A 225 40.91 -15.49 -1.86
C PHE A 225 41.09 -14.44 -2.96
N SER A 226 40.01 -13.86 -3.48
CA SER A 226 40.14 -12.80 -4.49
C SER A 226 40.81 -11.54 -3.90
N PRO A 227 41.67 -10.86 -4.68
CA PRO A 227 42.24 -9.57 -4.31
C PRO A 227 41.16 -8.58 -3.84
N SER A 228 41.51 -7.72 -2.89
CA SER A 228 40.65 -6.77 -2.17
C SER A 228 39.63 -6.02 -3.05
N GLY A 229 39.99 -5.71 -4.31
CA GLY A 229 39.09 -5.05 -5.26
C GLY A 229 37.84 -5.84 -5.67
N MET A 230 37.76 -7.16 -5.44
CA MET A 230 36.50 -7.91 -5.68
C MET A 230 35.56 -7.95 -4.49
N LYS A 231 36.03 -7.81 -3.25
CA LYS A 231 35.11 -7.63 -2.11
C LYS A 231 34.36 -6.32 -2.26
N GLU A 232 35.04 -5.27 -2.72
CA GLU A 232 34.43 -4.01 -3.14
C GLU A 232 33.45 -4.21 -4.30
N LYS A 233 33.83 -4.92 -5.38
CA LYS A 233 32.90 -5.23 -6.49
C LYS A 233 31.70 -6.09 -6.08
N ALA A 234 31.87 -7.03 -5.15
CA ALA A 234 30.78 -7.89 -4.67
C ALA A 234 29.83 -7.12 -3.74
N ASN A 235 30.35 -6.21 -2.91
CA ASN A 235 29.53 -5.24 -2.19
C ASN A 235 28.81 -4.30 -3.16
N ASP A 236 29.50 -3.84 -4.21
CA ASP A 236 28.90 -3.07 -5.31
C ASP A 236 27.84 -3.88 -6.09
N ILE A 237 27.85 -5.22 -6.08
CA ILE A 237 26.78 -6.03 -6.69
C ILE A 237 25.62 -6.28 -5.71
N LEU A 238 25.91 -6.47 -4.42
CA LEU A 238 24.89 -6.74 -3.39
C LEU A 238 24.10 -5.48 -2.99
N ILE A 239 24.79 -4.35 -2.82
CA ILE A 239 24.18 -3.04 -2.55
C ILE A 239 23.43 -2.55 -3.79
N PHE A 240 23.95 -2.87 -4.98
CA PHE A 240 23.38 -2.43 -6.24
C PHE A 240 22.68 -3.60 -6.98
N GLY A 241 22.01 -4.53 -6.30
CA GLY A 241 21.23 -5.57 -7.00
C GLY A 241 19.94 -5.04 -7.67
N ASN A 242 19.43 -3.87 -7.22
CA ASN A 242 18.12 -3.30 -7.57
C ASN A 242 18.18 -1.82 -7.97
N HIS A 243 19.22 -1.39 -8.67
CA HIS A 243 19.40 0.00 -9.11
C HIS A 243 19.10 0.14 -10.61
N ILE A 244 18.46 1.26 -10.97
CA ILE A 244 18.44 1.72 -12.36
C ILE A 244 19.63 2.66 -12.46
N GLU A 245 20.75 2.20 -13.04
CA GLU A 245 21.85 3.11 -13.37
C GLU A 245 21.32 4.14 -14.37
N ARG A 246 21.23 5.39 -13.91
CA ARG A 246 21.17 6.56 -14.79
C ARG A 246 22.47 7.31 -14.57
N THR A 247 23.23 7.49 -15.64
CA THR A 247 24.37 8.40 -15.68
C THR A 247 23.85 9.82 -15.82
N PHE A 248 24.23 10.69 -14.89
CA PHE A 248 23.92 12.12 -14.95
C PHE A 248 25.15 12.86 -15.46
N HIS A 249 24.94 13.87 -16.28
CA HIS A 249 25.99 14.82 -16.64
C HIS A 249 25.88 16.03 -15.72
N ILE A 250 26.94 16.31 -14.97
CA ILE A 250 27.00 17.40 -14.00
C ILE A 250 27.86 18.52 -14.57
N ASP A 251 27.26 19.67 -14.85
CA ASP A 251 28.00 20.83 -15.36
C ASP A 251 28.66 21.60 -14.20
N PHE A 252 29.97 21.81 -14.29
CA PHE A 252 30.77 22.56 -13.30
C PHE A 252 30.99 24.01 -13.74
N THR A 253 30.66 24.98 -12.88
CA THR A 253 30.96 26.41 -13.11
C THR A 253 32.20 26.86 -12.34
N HIS A 254 33.29 27.20 -13.03
CA HIS A 254 34.42 27.94 -12.45
C HIS A 254 34.25 29.44 -12.77
N ASN A 255 34.31 30.32 -11.76
CA ASN A 255 34.17 31.79 -11.92
C ASN A 255 32.96 32.27 -12.74
N GLY A 256 31.83 31.54 -12.69
CA GLY A 256 30.57 31.95 -13.31
C GLY A 256 30.39 31.54 -14.78
N SER A 257 31.31 30.79 -15.39
CA SER A 257 31.12 30.23 -16.74
C SER A 257 31.39 28.72 -16.75
N ALA A 258 30.35 27.91 -16.93
CA ALA A 258 30.48 26.48 -17.26
C ALA A 258 30.71 26.32 -18.77
N ARG A 259 31.63 25.44 -19.15
CA ARG A 259 31.70 24.94 -20.54
C ARG A 259 30.92 23.63 -20.62
N GLU A 260 30.33 23.32 -21.77
CA GLU A 260 29.65 22.03 -22.00
C GLU A 260 30.60 20.81 -21.84
N SER A 261 31.91 21.03 -21.87
CA SER A 261 32.93 20.00 -21.60
C SER A 261 33.09 19.67 -20.11
N ASP A 262 32.59 20.51 -19.22
CA ASP A 262 32.89 20.47 -17.79
C ASP A 262 31.91 19.55 -17.06
N THR A 263 31.74 18.33 -17.59
CA THR A 263 30.77 17.35 -17.12
C THR A 263 31.40 16.30 -16.22
N ILE A 264 30.82 16.05 -15.04
CA ILE A 264 31.13 14.90 -14.19
C ILE A 264 29.99 13.88 -14.25
N ALA A 265 30.31 12.59 -14.22
CA ALA A 265 29.30 11.54 -14.15
C ALA A 265 28.71 11.46 -12.74
N GLY A 266 27.40 11.70 -12.60
CA GLY A 266 26.64 11.43 -11.39
C GLY A 266 25.96 10.06 -11.44
N LYS A 267 25.74 9.46 -10.28
CA LYS A 267 24.98 8.20 -10.09
C LYS A 267 23.75 8.48 -9.24
N GLN A 268 22.58 7.99 -9.65
CA GLN A 268 21.42 7.91 -8.77
C GLN A 268 21.20 6.49 -8.32
N ILE A 269 21.05 6.30 -7.01
CA ILE A 269 20.73 5.00 -6.43
C ILE A 269 19.41 5.08 -5.65
N PHE A 270 18.63 4.01 -5.74
CA PHE A 270 17.47 3.81 -4.91
C PHE A 270 17.85 2.88 -3.76
N LEU A 271 17.88 3.43 -2.55
CA LEU A 271 18.09 2.66 -1.34
C LEU A 271 16.73 2.25 -0.80
N THR A 272 16.60 0.98 -0.39
CA THR A 272 15.35 0.46 0.18
C THR A 272 15.60 -0.34 1.43
N GLN A 273 14.86 -0.05 2.51
CA GLN A 273 14.99 -0.73 3.79
C GLN A 273 13.61 -0.88 4.41
N LYS A 274 13.34 -2.05 5.01
CA LYS A 274 12.12 -2.28 5.78
C LYS A 274 12.39 -2.04 7.26
N LYS A 275 11.49 -1.32 7.94
CA LYS A 275 11.52 -1.13 9.39
C LYS A 275 10.11 -1.22 9.97
N THR A 276 10.05 -1.72 11.20
CA THR A 276 8.85 -1.78 12.03
C THR A 276 9.12 -1.01 13.32
N ILE A 277 8.19 -0.16 13.72
CA ILE A 277 8.24 0.59 14.98
C ILE A 277 6.94 0.39 15.77
N PRO A 278 6.97 0.43 17.11
CA PRO A 278 5.76 0.45 17.92
C PRO A 278 5.02 1.78 17.77
N ILE A 279 3.69 1.76 17.86
CA ILE A 279 2.86 2.96 17.94
C ILE A 279 2.39 3.09 19.40
N LEU A 280 2.59 4.27 19.99
CA LEU A 280 2.13 4.57 21.34
C LEU A 280 0.73 5.20 21.25
N PRO A 281 -0.35 4.45 21.57
CA PRO A 281 -1.70 5.01 21.53
C PRO A 281 -1.85 6.07 22.62
N THR A 282 -2.34 7.25 22.25
CA THR A 282 -2.66 8.33 23.20
C THR A 282 -4.16 8.53 23.39
N GLY A 283 -4.98 7.97 22.49
CA GLY A 283 -6.43 7.94 22.64
C GLY A 283 -6.85 7.06 23.80
N THR A 284 -7.92 7.46 24.48
CA THR A 284 -8.59 6.62 25.47
C THR A 284 -10.07 6.51 25.09
N GLU A 285 -10.60 5.30 25.14
CA GLU A 285 -12.02 5.02 24.98
C GLU A 285 -12.51 4.26 26.21
N THR A 286 -13.57 4.76 26.84
CA THR A 286 -14.22 4.05 27.93
C THR A 286 -15.16 3.02 27.35
N VAL A 287 -14.75 1.75 27.37
CA VAL A 287 -15.61 0.65 26.93
C VAL A 287 -16.62 0.36 28.04
N ARG A 288 -17.90 0.63 27.74
CA ARG A 288 -19.01 0.25 28.60
C ARG A 288 -19.44 -1.15 28.23
N TYR A 289 -19.19 -2.11 29.11
CA TYR A 289 -19.70 -3.45 28.94
C TYR A 289 -21.22 -3.46 29.14
N PRO A 290 -21.97 -4.19 28.30
CA PRO A 290 -23.38 -4.41 28.56
C PRO A 290 -23.54 -5.16 29.89
N LEU A 291 -24.70 -4.97 30.53
CA LEU A 291 -25.06 -5.71 31.73
C LEU A 291 -25.03 -7.22 31.42
N SER A 292 -24.30 -8.02 32.20
CA SER A 292 -24.19 -9.46 31.97
C SER A 292 -24.21 -10.23 33.29
N GLY A 293 -24.70 -11.46 33.27
CA GLY A 293 -24.63 -12.34 34.43
C GLY A 293 -25.35 -13.65 34.21
N VAL A 294 -25.82 -14.26 35.30
CA VAL A 294 -26.50 -15.55 35.27
C VAL A 294 -27.91 -15.36 35.83
N ILE A 295 -28.90 -15.89 35.12
CA ILE A 295 -30.28 -15.98 35.61
C ILE A 295 -30.65 -17.44 35.77
N THR A 296 -31.54 -17.75 36.72
CA THR A 296 -32.11 -19.08 36.87
C THR A 296 -33.43 -19.11 36.12
N VAL A 297 -33.51 -19.89 35.03
CA VAL A 297 -34.76 -20.10 34.29
C VAL A 297 -35.51 -21.26 34.92
N ALA A 298 -36.73 -21.03 35.40
CA ALA A 298 -37.61 -22.04 35.98
C ALA A 298 -38.71 -22.43 34.99
N ASN A 299 -39.07 -23.70 34.96
CA ASN A 299 -40.18 -24.26 34.19
C ASN A 299 -41.12 -25.03 35.11
N ASP A 300 -42.23 -24.42 35.50
CA ASP A 300 -43.25 -25.03 36.36
C ASP A 300 -44.23 -25.93 35.58
N SER A 301 -44.11 -25.98 34.26
CA SER A 301 -44.97 -26.82 33.43
C SER A 301 -44.65 -28.31 33.60
N GLY A 302 -45.60 -29.15 33.22
CA GLY A 302 -45.42 -30.61 33.19
C GLY A 302 -44.65 -31.14 31.96
N LYS A 303 -44.04 -30.27 31.15
CA LYS A 303 -43.33 -30.63 29.92
C LYS A 303 -41.98 -29.94 29.84
N ASP A 304 -41.03 -30.56 29.15
CA ASP A 304 -39.74 -29.93 28.86
C ASP A 304 -39.93 -28.78 27.87
N ILE A 305 -39.22 -27.68 28.11
CA ILE A 305 -39.30 -26.48 27.27
C ILE A 305 -37.91 -26.10 26.78
N ALA A 306 -37.77 -25.97 25.46
CA ALA A 306 -36.55 -25.53 24.81
C ALA A 306 -36.64 -24.04 24.47
N LEU A 307 -35.76 -23.25 25.09
CA LEU A 307 -35.53 -21.86 24.78
C LEU A 307 -34.39 -21.74 23.76
N ARG A 308 -34.55 -20.86 22.78
CA ARG A 308 -33.51 -20.61 21.77
C ARG A 308 -32.42 -19.70 22.33
N ASP A 309 -31.31 -19.64 21.63
CA ASP A 309 -30.34 -18.57 21.79
C ASP A 309 -31.03 -17.20 21.65
N HIS A 310 -30.56 -16.23 22.42
CA HIS A 310 -31.12 -14.88 22.46
C HIS A 310 -32.60 -14.79 22.88
N THR A 311 -33.09 -15.75 23.67
CA THR A 311 -34.41 -15.63 24.29
C THR A 311 -34.40 -14.44 25.26
N ARG A 312 -35.35 -13.51 25.07
CA ARG A 312 -35.43 -12.23 25.80
C ARG A 312 -36.28 -12.36 27.07
N PHE A 313 -35.73 -11.85 28.17
CA PHE A 313 -36.37 -11.73 29.47
C PHE A 313 -36.43 -10.25 29.88
N SER A 314 -37.59 -9.76 30.30
CA SER A 314 -37.78 -8.39 30.80
C SER A 314 -37.95 -8.37 32.31
N GLY A 315 -37.22 -7.50 32.99
CA GLY A 315 -37.46 -7.17 34.39
C GLY A 315 -38.58 -6.17 34.60
N ALA A 316 -38.94 -5.94 35.87
CA ALA A 316 -39.98 -4.98 36.26
C ALA A 316 -39.65 -3.52 35.92
N ASN A 317 -38.37 -3.19 35.79
CA ASN A 317 -37.88 -1.87 35.35
C ASN A 317 -37.81 -1.72 33.81
N GLY A 318 -38.29 -2.71 33.05
CA GLY A 318 -38.27 -2.69 31.58
C GLY A 318 -36.91 -3.02 30.95
N VAL A 319 -35.88 -3.33 31.75
CA VAL A 319 -34.59 -3.78 31.23
C VAL A 319 -34.74 -5.19 30.65
N VAL A 320 -34.28 -5.35 29.41
CA VAL A 320 -34.33 -6.63 28.69
C VAL A 320 -32.93 -7.25 28.64
N VAL A 321 -32.85 -8.50 29.08
CA VAL A 321 -31.68 -9.36 28.95
C VAL A 321 -31.99 -10.53 28.02
N ARG A 322 -31.00 -11.00 27.28
CA ARG A 322 -31.13 -12.15 26.37
C ARG A 322 -30.15 -13.26 26.74
N THR A 323 -30.56 -14.50 26.53
CA THR A 323 -29.66 -15.65 26.70
C THR A 323 -28.52 -15.63 25.67
N LEU A 324 -27.33 -16.06 26.07
CA LEU A 324 -26.20 -16.22 25.15
C LEU A 324 -26.28 -17.52 24.33
N GLU A 325 -26.92 -18.54 24.90
CA GLU A 325 -27.03 -19.87 24.32
C GLU A 325 -28.47 -20.40 24.41
N GLY A 326 -28.78 -21.39 23.58
CA GLY A 326 -30.03 -22.14 23.69
C GLY A 326 -30.02 -23.08 24.88
N VAL A 327 -31.16 -23.22 25.56
CA VAL A 327 -31.27 -24.01 26.78
C VAL A 327 -32.57 -24.80 26.82
N THR A 328 -32.49 -26.09 27.15
CA THR A 328 -33.66 -26.91 27.49
C THR A 328 -33.81 -26.97 29.00
N VAL A 329 -34.98 -26.58 29.51
CA VAL A 329 -35.34 -26.63 30.92
C VAL A 329 -36.37 -27.74 31.11
N GLY A 330 -36.03 -28.74 31.91
CA GLY A 330 -36.90 -29.90 32.17
C GLY A 330 -38.20 -29.52 32.86
N ALA A 331 -39.22 -30.37 32.77
CA ALA A 331 -40.49 -30.20 33.48
C ALA A 331 -40.27 -30.07 34.99
N ARG A 332 -40.83 -29.02 35.61
CA ARG A 332 -40.68 -28.70 37.04
C ARG A 332 -39.23 -28.55 37.51
N GLN A 333 -38.33 -28.15 36.62
CA GLN A 333 -36.92 -27.92 36.92
C GLN A 333 -36.52 -26.47 36.69
N SER A 334 -35.38 -26.10 37.24
CA SER A 334 -34.73 -24.82 37.01
C SER A 334 -33.31 -25.02 36.50
N LYS A 335 -32.82 -24.09 35.68
CA LYS A 335 -31.46 -24.13 35.13
C LYS A 335 -30.85 -22.74 35.06
N ASP A 336 -29.59 -22.63 35.43
CA ASP A 336 -28.82 -21.39 35.34
C ASP A 336 -28.34 -21.15 33.90
N VAL A 337 -28.49 -19.90 33.45
CA VAL A 337 -28.24 -19.48 32.06
C VAL A 337 -27.56 -18.13 32.03
N SER A 338 -26.48 -18.02 31.27
CA SER A 338 -25.79 -16.75 31.06
C SER A 338 -26.60 -15.82 30.15
N VAL A 339 -26.72 -14.56 30.58
CA VAL A 339 -27.45 -13.52 29.87
C VAL A 339 -26.63 -12.25 29.68
N ILE A 340 -27.03 -11.46 28.70
CA ILE A 340 -26.49 -10.14 28.39
C ILE A 340 -27.64 -9.17 28.10
N ALA A 341 -27.56 -7.91 28.51
CA ALA A 341 -28.56 -6.91 28.18
C ALA A 341 -28.58 -6.61 26.68
N ASP A 342 -29.76 -6.32 26.17
CA ASP A 342 -29.96 -5.90 24.78
C ASP A 342 -29.41 -4.50 24.52
N ALA A 343 -29.48 -3.62 25.52
CA ALA A 343 -28.97 -2.26 25.46
C ALA A 343 -27.64 -2.15 26.24
N SER A 344 -26.62 -1.56 25.63
CA SER A 344 -25.30 -1.35 26.25
C SER A 344 -25.31 -0.36 27.41
N ASP A 345 -26.36 0.47 27.49
CA ASP A 345 -26.57 1.50 28.50
C ASP A 345 -27.66 1.15 29.52
N ALA A 346 -28.16 -0.09 29.54
CA ALA A 346 -29.17 -0.54 30.49
C ALA A 346 -28.79 -0.29 31.96
N GLU A 347 -29.74 0.22 32.74
CA GLU A 347 -29.61 0.37 34.20
C GLU A 347 -29.44 -0.99 34.90
N GLU A 348 -29.04 -0.97 36.17
CA GLU A 348 -28.93 -2.17 37.00
C GLU A 348 -30.26 -2.93 37.02
N LEU A 349 -30.20 -4.26 36.91
CA LEU A 349 -31.37 -5.12 36.97
C LEU A 349 -31.48 -5.67 38.39
N PRO A 350 -32.46 -5.23 39.21
CA PRO A 350 -32.60 -5.71 40.58
C PRO A 350 -32.95 -7.21 40.63
N ALA A 351 -32.70 -7.83 41.77
CA ALA A 351 -33.16 -9.18 42.04
C ALA A 351 -34.69 -9.28 41.88
N GLY A 352 -35.18 -10.38 41.30
CA GLY A 352 -36.61 -10.57 41.05
C GLY A 352 -36.93 -11.47 39.87
N ARG A 353 -38.23 -11.58 39.59
CA ARG A 353 -38.77 -12.37 38.48
C ARG A 353 -38.69 -11.59 37.16
N LEU A 354 -38.32 -12.30 36.10
CA LEU A 354 -38.20 -11.81 34.73
C LEU A 354 -39.21 -12.54 33.83
N ALA A 355 -39.97 -11.79 33.03
CA ALA A 355 -40.98 -12.33 32.09
C ALA A 355 -40.39 -12.53 30.69
N ILE A 356 -40.89 -13.49 29.90
CA ILE A 356 -40.37 -13.73 28.55
C ILE A 356 -41.06 -12.78 27.57
N VAL A 357 -40.30 -11.94 26.86
CA VAL A 357 -40.84 -10.84 26.03
C VAL A 357 -41.66 -11.31 24.83
N MET A 358 -41.57 -12.58 24.43
CA MET A 358 -42.30 -13.11 23.26
C MET A 358 -43.76 -13.50 23.56
N PHE A 359 -44.13 -13.67 24.82
CA PHE A 359 -45.40 -14.28 25.18
C PHE A 359 -46.34 -13.28 25.85
N ASP A 360 -46.80 -12.27 25.10
CA ASP A 360 -47.80 -11.32 25.59
C ASP A 360 -49.03 -12.09 26.17
N ASN A 361 -49.09 -12.20 27.50
CA ASN A 361 -50.19 -12.78 28.29
C ASN A 361 -50.62 -14.23 27.94
N THR A 362 -49.69 -15.11 27.54
CA THR A 362 -50.03 -16.54 27.38
C THR A 362 -49.77 -17.34 28.66
N VAL A 363 -50.50 -18.45 28.85
CA VAL A 363 -50.31 -19.40 29.98
C VAL A 363 -48.85 -19.85 30.12
N LEU A 364 -48.09 -19.87 29.01
CA LEU A 364 -46.66 -20.20 29.00
C LEU A 364 -45.81 -19.22 29.81
N ASP A 365 -46.14 -17.93 29.79
CA ASP A 365 -45.41 -16.86 30.48
C ASP A 365 -45.56 -16.94 32.01
N GLN A 366 -46.65 -17.54 32.46
CA GLN A 366 -46.87 -17.85 33.88
C GLN A 366 -46.07 -19.08 34.33
N THR A 367 -45.83 -20.03 33.41
CA THR A 367 -45.16 -21.31 33.70
C THR A 367 -43.66 -21.32 33.47
N VAL A 368 -43.11 -20.46 32.60
CA VAL A 368 -41.66 -20.36 32.36
C VAL A 368 -41.23 -18.93 32.55
N TYR A 369 -40.30 -18.73 33.47
CA TYR A 369 -39.81 -17.40 33.81
C TYR A 369 -38.34 -17.43 34.20
N GLY A 370 -37.68 -16.29 34.08
CA GLY A 370 -36.35 -16.08 34.65
C GLY A 370 -36.48 -15.59 36.09
N PHE A 371 -35.54 -15.96 36.94
CA PHE A 371 -35.40 -15.38 38.27
C PHE A 371 -33.96 -14.99 38.54
N LEU A 372 -33.81 -13.83 39.15
CA LEU A 372 -32.53 -13.21 39.47
C LEU A 372 -32.38 -13.21 41.00
N ASN A 373 -31.47 -14.03 41.53
CA ASN A 373 -31.27 -14.17 42.98
C ASN A 373 -30.54 -12.96 43.60
N ALA A 374 -29.73 -12.27 42.79
CA ALA A 374 -28.99 -11.07 43.17
C ALA A 374 -29.04 -10.07 42.01
N PRO A 375 -28.97 -8.75 42.26
CA PRO A 375 -28.96 -7.75 41.20
C PRO A 375 -27.82 -7.99 40.20
N LEU A 376 -28.08 -7.76 38.92
CA LEU A 376 -27.02 -7.67 37.93
C LEU A 376 -26.45 -6.25 37.96
N PHE A 377 -25.13 -6.18 38.06
CA PHE A 377 -24.37 -4.94 38.00
C PHE A 377 -23.59 -4.87 36.69
N ARG A 378 -23.42 -3.65 36.18
CA ARG A 378 -22.53 -3.42 35.05
C ARG A 378 -21.09 -3.63 35.51
N ALA A 379 -20.26 -4.28 34.68
CA ALA A 379 -18.83 -4.29 34.93
C ALA A 379 -18.30 -2.85 34.96
N VAL A 380 -17.32 -2.58 35.82
CA VAL A 380 -16.69 -1.27 35.93
C VAL A 380 -16.20 -0.85 34.53
N PRO A 381 -16.52 0.37 34.05
CA PRO A 381 -16.07 0.82 32.74
C PRO A 381 -14.56 0.72 32.65
N GLU A 382 -14.07 0.05 31.61
CA GLU A 382 -12.63 -0.10 31.38
C GLU A 382 -12.17 0.98 30.42
N VAL A 383 -11.15 1.73 30.82
CA VAL A 383 -10.49 2.68 29.92
C VAL A 383 -9.51 1.90 29.05
N LYS A 384 -9.84 1.73 27.77
CA LYS A 384 -8.95 1.12 26.79
C LYS A 384 -8.21 2.20 26.03
N ASN A 385 -6.91 1.99 25.81
CA ASN A 385 -6.14 2.87 24.94
C ASN A 385 -6.53 2.57 23.49
N THR A 386 -6.90 3.60 22.76
CA THR A 386 -7.29 3.52 21.36
C THR A 386 -6.30 4.24 20.48
N LEU A 387 -6.10 3.69 19.29
CA LEU A 387 -5.17 4.24 18.31
C LEU A 387 -5.85 5.42 17.61
N THR A 388 -5.24 6.61 17.67
CA THR A 388 -5.72 7.79 16.95
C THR A 388 -4.95 7.99 15.63
N GLU A 389 -5.51 8.73 14.67
CA GLU A 389 -4.79 9.06 13.43
C GLU A 389 -3.54 9.91 13.70
N GLU A 390 -3.56 10.75 14.74
CA GLU A 390 -2.40 11.54 15.15
C GLU A 390 -1.24 10.66 15.64
N ASP A 391 -1.54 9.55 16.32
CA ASP A 391 -0.54 8.57 16.75
C ASP A 391 0.11 7.89 15.54
N ILE A 392 -0.69 7.55 14.53
CA ILE A 392 -0.20 6.95 13.28
C ILE A 392 0.68 7.94 12.51
N GLU A 393 0.27 9.20 12.40
CA GLU A 393 1.07 10.25 11.74
C GLU A 393 2.37 10.58 12.49
N ARG A 394 2.36 10.53 13.82
CA ARG A 394 3.58 10.65 14.62
C ARG A 394 4.52 9.49 14.34
N ALA A 395 4.02 8.26 14.36
CA ALA A 395 4.79 7.07 14.03
C ALA A 395 5.33 7.12 12.58
N ARG A 396 4.54 7.57 11.59
CA ARG A 396 5.01 7.76 10.20
C ARG A 396 6.20 8.71 10.12
N ARG A 397 6.17 9.84 10.84
CA ARG A 397 7.28 10.81 10.87
C ARG A 397 8.54 10.23 11.49
N GLU A 398 8.40 9.56 12.63
CA GLU A 398 9.51 8.86 13.30
C GLU A 398 10.12 7.79 12.40
N LEU A 399 9.27 6.97 11.78
CA LEU A 399 9.68 5.93 10.84
C LEU A 399 10.44 6.50 9.64
N ARG A 400 10.02 7.65 9.09
CA ARG A 400 10.73 8.34 8.00
C ARG A 400 12.13 8.80 8.42
N ILE A 401 12.27 9.38 9.61
CA ILE A 401 13.57 9.84 10.13
C ILE A 401 14.51 8.66 10.31
N ASP A 402 14.02 7.62 10.96
CA ASP A 402 14.77 6.41 11.26
C ASP A 402 15.20 5.65 9.99
N LEU A 403 14.27 5.46 9.06
CA LEU A 403 14.59 4.83 7.78
C LEU A 403 15.56 5.69 6.97
N LYS A 404 15.40 7.02 6.94
CA LYS A 404 16.34 7.90 6.23
C LYS A 404 17.74 7.76 6.78
N LYS A 405 17.91 7.72 8.11
CA LYS A 405 19.21 7.49 8.76
C LYS A 405 19.80 6.14 8.36
N MET A 406 19.05 5.05 8.52
CA MET A 406 19.51 3.70 8.17
C MET A 406 19.88 3.55 6.70
N LEU A 407 19.13 4.19 5.80
CA LEU A 407 19.41 4.16 4.37
C LEU A 407 20.70 4.93 4.05
N LEU A 408 20.89 6.12 4.63
CA LEU A 408 22.11 6.91 4.40
C LEU A 408 23.36 6.22 4.98
N GLU A 409 23.24 5.41 6.03
CA GLU A 409 24.34 4.59 6.57
C GLU A 409 24.83 3.50 5.59
N GLN A 410 24.04 3.14 4.56
CA GLN A 410 24.44 2.15 3.54
C GLN A 410 25.35 2.73 2.46
N VAL A 411 25.49 4.05 2.38
CA VAL A 411 26.29 4.70 1.35
C VAL A 411 27.73 4.87 1.84
N ASP A 412 28.69 4.51 1.00
CA ASP A 412 30.10 4.77 1.26
C ASP A 412 30.43 6.26 1.05
N TRP A 413 30.25 7.04 2.11
CA TRP A 413 30.58 8.47 2.14
C TRP A 413 32.09 8.75 2.10
N GLN A 414 32.95 7.74 2.17
CA GLN A 414 34.38 7.93 1.93
C GLN A 414 34.64 8.05 0.43
N ARG A 415 33.99 7.23 -0.39
CA ARG A 415 34.10 7.22 -1.85
C ARG A 415 33.24 8.27 -2.54
N PHE A 416 32.01 8.48 -2.07
CA PHE A 416 31.03 9.35 -2.71
C PHE A 416 30.77 10.62 -1.90
N VAL A 417 30.32 11.66 -2.59
CA VAL A 417 29.67 12.82 -1.96
C VAL A 417 28.19 12.83 -2.29
N SER A 418 27.37 13.05 -1.27
CA SER A 418 25.94 13.30 -1.43
C SER A 418 25.76 14.65 -2.09
N VAL A 419 25.08 14.64 -3.23
CA VAL A 419 24.72 15.86 -3.95
C VAL A 419 23.28 16.24 -3.64
N ASP A 420 22.43 15.23 -3.46
CA ASP A 420 21.05 15.39 -3.02
C ASP A 420 20.59 14.13 -2.27
N THR A 421 19.92 14.34 -1.15
CA THR A 421 19.18 13.28 -0.44
C THR A 421 17.71 13.61 -0.62
N GLY A 422 17.05 12.92 -1.56
CA GLY A 422 15.65 13.15 -1.84
C GLY A 422 14.76 12.94 -0.61
N ALA A 423 13.47 13.24 -0.76
CA ALA A 423 12.49 12.86 0.26
C ALA A 423 12.40 11.34 0.33
N ILE A 424 12.34 10.79 1.55
CA ILE A 424 12.05 9.38 1.74
C ILE A 424 10.58 9.11 1.44
N SER A 425 10.33 8.17 0.55
CA SER A 425 8.99 7.67 0.27
C SER A 425 8.74 6.40 1.09
N LEU A 426 7.60 6.32 1.76
CA LEU A 426 7.17 5.08 2.42
C LEU A 426 6.35 4.26 1.41
N ILE A 427 6.74 3.00 1.20
CA ILE A 427 6.00 2.04 0.38
C ILE A 427 5.67 0.81 1.21
N HIS A 428 4.61 0.10 0.84
CA HIS A 428 4.11 -1.08 1.57
C HIS A 428 3.84 -0.80 3.06
N GLU A 429 3.28 0.38 3.34
CA GLU A 429 2.88 0.73 4.70
C GLU A 429 1.77 -0.21 5.19
N ARG A 430 1.93 -0.68 6.43
CA ARG A 430 0.98 -1.56 7.10
C ARG A 430 0.96 -1.22 8.58
N VAL A 431 -0.22 -0.86 9.07
CA VAL A 431 -0.51 -0.75 10.51
C VAL A 431 -1.05 -2.10 10.95
N ASP A 432 -0.34 -2.75 11.86
CA ASP A 432 -0.81 -3.96 12.52
C ASP A 432 -1.47 -3.56 13.84
N SER A 433 -2.79 -3.36 13.79
CA SER A 433 -3.63 -3.21 14.97
C SER A 433 -3.88 -4.59 15.58
N VAL A 434 -3.59 -4.74 16.87
CA VAL A 434 -3.90 -5.96 17.59
C VAL A 434 -5.41 -5.96 17.83
N ASN A 435 -6.12 -6.90 17.21
CA ASN A 435 -7.52 -7.11 17.53
C ASN A 435 -7.59 -7.56 19.00
N ALA A 436 -8.19 -6.72 19.84
CA ALA A 436 -8.26 -6.93 21.29
C ALA A 436 -8.98 -8.23 21.70
N GLU A 437 -9.63 -8.92 20.77
CA GLU A 437 -10.44 -10.11 21.04
C GLU A 437 -9.63 -11.43 21.07
N ASP A 438 -8.46 -11.51 20.41
CA ASP A 438 -7.81 -12.80 20.11
C ASP A 438 -6.51 -13.10 20.90
N SER A 439 -6.00 -12.19 21.74
CA SER A 439 -4.76 -12.44 22.49
C SER A 439 -4.78 -11.91 23.92
N LEU A 440 -4.64 -12.81 24.90
CA LEU A 440 -4.38 -12.51 26.31
C LEU A 440 -3.08 -11.72 26.54
N GLU A 441 -2.21 -11.64 25.53
CA GLU A 441 -1.01 -10.80 25.56
C GLU A 441 -1.30 -9.43 24.97
N TYR A 442 -1.08 -8.39 25.78
CA TYR A 442 -1.16 -6.99 25.37
C TYR A 442 -0.02 -6.67 24.37
N ARG A 443 -0.24 -6.94 23.09
CA ARG A 443 0.70 -6.56 22.03
C ARG A 443 0.48 -5.09 21.66
N GLN A 444 1.55 -4.31 21.64
CA GLN A 444 1.49 -2.92 21.19
C GLN A 444 1.22 -2.88 19.68
N PRO A 445 0.38 -1.95 19.18
CA PRO A 445 0.21 -1.77 17.75
C PRO A 445 1.53 -1.38 17.11
N THR A 446 1.77 -1.81 15.87
CA THR A 446 3.03 -1.52 15.18
C THR A 446 2.79 -0.94 13.78
N LEU A 447 3.68 -0.06 13.35
CA LEU A 447 3.74 0.46 11.98
C LEU A 447 4.93 -0.18 11.26
N THR A 448 4.65 -0.91 10.19
CA THR A 448 5.67 -1.49 9.30
C THR A 448 5.64 -0.80 7.95
N ALA A 449 6.77 -0.30 7.47
CA ALA A 449 6.90 0.22 6.11
C ALA A 449 8.27 -0.11 5.50
N THR A 450 8.33 -0.02 4.18
CA THR A 450 9.61 -0.03 3.44
C THR A 450 9.91 1.41 3.01
N GLY A 451 10.99 1.98 3.51
CA GLY A 451 11.48 3.27 3.06
C GLY A 451 12.20 3.11 1.74
N ARG A 452 11.92 4.00 0.79
CA ARG A 452 12.66 4.14 -0.47
C ARG A 452 13.21 5.56 -0.56
N LEU A 453 14.53 5.66 -0.63
CA LEU A 453 15.27 6.91 -0.73
C LEU A 453 16.03 6.97 -2.05
N LEU A 454 15.83 8.04 -2.81
CA LEU A 454 16.65 8.36 -3.97
C LEU A 454 17.83 9.20 -3.50
N VAL A 455 19.04 8.77 -3.81
CA VAL A 455 20.27 9.50 -3.49
C VAL A 455 21.05 9.76 -4.77
N SER A 456 21.44 11.01 -4.98
CA SER A 456 22.33 11.42 -6.07
C SER A 456 23.75 11.53 -5.52
N LEU A 457 24.65 10.76 -6.13
CA LEU A 457 26.03 10.56 -5.71
C LEU A 457 27.00 10.96 -6.82
N VAL A 458 28.16 11.46 -6.42
CA VAL A 458 29.29 11.74 -7.31
C VAL A 458 30.55 11.18 -6.68
N GLU A 459 31.43 10.60 -7.49
CA GLU A 459 32.72 10.10 -7.00
C GLU A 459 33.62 11.28 -6.62
N LYS A 460 34.20 11.23 -5.42
CA LYS A 460 35.09 12.30 -4.93
C LYS A 460 36.27 12.54 -5.86
N GLN A 461 36.82 11.46 -6.40
CA GLN A 461 37.96 11.50 -7.31
C GLN A 461 37.64 12.29 -8.59
N ASP A 462 36.42 12.19 -9.11
CA ASP A 462 36.02 12.93 -10.31
C ASP A 462 35.94 14.44 -10.04
N ILE A 463 35.45 14.83 -8.85
CA ILE A 463 35.43 16.23 -8.42
C ILE A 463 36.85 16.76 -8.26
N GLU A 464 37.73 16.01 -7.59
CA GLU A 464 39.13 16.38 -7.39
C GLU A 464 39.89 16.50 -8.71
N HIS A 465 39.71 15.54 -9.61
CA HIS A 465 40.28 15.57 -10.95
C HIS A 465 39.79 16.78 -11.74
N MET A 466 38.51 17.12 -11.65
CA MET A 466 37.96 18.30 -12.31
C MET A 466 38.53 19.61 -11.75
N ILE A 467 38.66 19.73 -10.42
CA ILE A 467 39.29 20.90 -9.77
C ILE A 467 40.74 21.05 -10.23
N GLN A 468 41.51 19.96 -10.28
CA GLN A 468 42.90 19.95 -10.74
C GLN A 468 42.99 20.36 -12.22
N THR A 469 42.15 19.79 -13.08
CA THR A 469 42.08 20.11 -14.51
C THR A 469 41.79 21.60 -14.73
N LYS A 470 40.80 22.15 -14.01
CA LYS A 470 40.43 23.57 -14.12
C LYS A 470 41.49 24.52 -13.56
N SER A 471 42.17 24.13 -12.49
CA SER A 471 43.29 24.91 -11.94
C SER A 471 44.45 24.98 -12.94
N ALA A 472 44.76 23.85 -13.60
CA ALA A 472 45.79 23.77 -14.62
C ALA A 472 45.43 24.58 -15.88
N GLU A 473 44.18 24.53 -16.36
CA GLU A 473 43.68 25.37 -17.47
C GLU A 473 43.80 26.87 -17.17
N ALA A 474 43.64 27.26 -15.90
CA ALA A 474 43.84 28.63 -15.44
C ALA A 474 45.31 29.03 -15.26
N GLY A 475 46.26 28.11 -15.54
CA GLY A 475 47.70 28.36 -15.44
C GLY A 475 48.29 28.16 -14.05
N PHE A 476 47.53 27.64 -13.08
CA PHE A 476 48.01 27.39 -11.73
C PHE A 476 48.32 25.89 -11.52
N GLN A 477 49.54 25.58 -11.09
CA GLN A 477 49.83 24.24 -10.57
C GLN A 477 49.42 24.20 -9.11
N MET A 478 48.21 23.73 -8.84
CA MET A 478 47.68 23.71 -7.48
C MET A 478 47.46 22.31 -6.94
N GLU A 479 47.69 22.16 -5.64
CA GLU A 479 47.31 21.00 -4.84
C GLU A 479 45.97 21.29 -4.14
N VAL A 480 44.99 20.41 -4.31
CA VAL A 480 43.68 20.54 -3.64
C VAL A 480 43.86 20.18 -2.16
N ILE A 481 43.71 21.16 -1.27
CA ILE A 481 43.80 20.95 0.18
C ILE A 481 42.47 20.38 0.69
N SER A 482 41.36 21.00 0.30
CA SER A 482 40.02 20.61 0.68
C SER A 482 39.00 21.20 -0.28
N TRP A 483 37.78 20.66 -0.28
CA TRP A 483 36.67 21.19 -1.06
C TRP A 483 35.35 20.88 -0.38
N GLU A 484 34.32 21.69 -0.66
CA GLU A 484 32.96 21.49 -0.15
C GLU A 484 31.93 21.78 -1.25
N VAL A 485 30.87 20.98 -1.30
CA VAL A 485 29.71 21.26 -2.17
C VAL A 485 28.87 22.36 -1.52
N LYS A 486 28.75 23.51 -2.18
CA LYS A 486 27.97 24.66 -1.70
C LYS A 486 26.51 24.61 -2.11
N ASN A 487 26.25 24.18 -3.34
CA ASN A 487 24.91 24.15 -3.87
C ASN A 487 24.77 23.03 -4.90
N PHE A 488 23.56 22.52 -5.02
CA PHE A 488 23.16 21.62 -6.07
C PHE A 488 21.75 21.97 -6.55
N SER A 489 21.57 22.01 -7.86
CA SER A 489 20.26 22.16 -8.46
C SER A 489 20.10 21.22 -9.66
N TYR A 490 18.94 20.58 -9.77
CA TYR A 490 18.58 19.89 -11.00
C TYR A 490 18.21 20.91 -12.07
N LEU A 491 18.61 20.61 -13.31
CA LEU A 491 18.05 21.28 -14.48
C LEU A 491 16.62 20.75 -14.75
N PRO A 492 15.81 21.48 -15.55
CA PRO A 492 14.44 21.05 -15.87
C PRO A 492 14.38 19.66 -16.51
N ASP A 493 15.42 19.31 -17.25
CA ASP A 493 15.70 17.94 -17.62
C ASP A 493 16.37 17.25 -16.43
N THR A 494 15.59 16.49 -15.65
CA THR A 494 16.03 15.77 -14.42
C THR A 494 17.26 14.87 -14.61
N THR A 495 17.76 14.70 -15.84
CA THR A 495 19.00 13.99 -16.21
C THR A 495 20.28 14.82 -16.03
N LYS A 496 20.18 16.13 -15.73
CA LYS A 496 21.33 17.01 -15.49
C LYS A 496 21.16 17.81 -14.21
N GLY A 497 22.29 18.21 -13.62
CA GLY A 497 22.31 19.11 -12.48
C GLY A 497 23.58 19.95 -12.45
N ILE A 498 23.51 21.06 -11.72
CA ILE A 498 24.64 21.98 -11.53
C ILE A 498 25.14 21.78 -10.10
N ILE A 499 26.40 21.41 -9.94
CA ILE A 499 27.07 21.36 -8.64
C ILE A 499 27.99 22.57 -8.53
N THR A 500 27.81 23.35 -7.47
CA THR A 500 28.74 24.40 -7.10
C THR A 500 29.68 23.88 -6.03
N VAL A 501 30.98 23.78 -6.35
CA VAL A 501 32.01 23.35 -5.40
C VAL A 501 32.89 24.55 -5.04
N LYS A 502 33.16 24.73 -3.74
CA LYS A 502 34.19 25.64 -3.26
C LYS A 502 35.44 24.82 -2.95
N ALA A 503 36.50 25.04 -3.71
CA ALA A 503 37.79 24.39 -3.49
C ALA A 503 38.77 25.34 -2.79
N PHE A 504 39.56 24.78 -1.89
CA PHE A 504 40.70 25.42 -1.25
C PHE A 504 41.97 24.76 -1.78
N VAL A 505 42.81 25.55 -2.43
CA VAL A 505 43.93 25.07 -3.24
C VAL A 505 45.22 25.76 -2.81
N LYS A 506 46.32 25.02 -2.80
CA LYS A 506 47.67 25.53 -2.51
C LYS A 506 48.47 25.59 -3.78
N GLU A 507 49.06 26.73 -4.10
CA GLU A 507 50.00 26.84 -5.22
C GLU A 507 51.26 26.01 -4.92
N LYS A 508 51.60 25.07 -5.82
CA LYS A 508 52.89 24.39 -5.78
C LYS A 508 53.95 25.39 -6.20
N LYS A 509 54.86 25.73 -5.27
CA LYS A 509 56.08 26.46 -5.64
C LYS A 509 56.81 25.62 -6.68
N LYS A 510 57.12 26.22 -7.84
CA LYS A 510 58.09 25.65 -8.78
C LYS A 510 59.42 25.56 -8.04
N GLU A 511 59.89 24.34 -7.80
CA GLU A 511 61.26 24.08 -7.37
C GLU A 511 62.25 24.38 -8.48
#